data_AF-J7K7U2-F1
#
_entry.id   AF-J7K7U2-F1
#
_cell.length_a   1.000
_cell.length_b   1.000
_cell.length_c   1.000
_cell.angle_alpha   90.00
_cell.angle_beta   90.00
_cell.angle_gamma   90.00
#
_symmetry.space_group_name_H-M   'P 1'
#
loop_
_entity.id
_entity.type
_entity.pdbx_description
1 polymer ?
#
loop_
_entity_poly.entity_id
_entity_poly.type
_entity_poly.pdbx_seq_one_letter_code
_entity_poly.pdbx_strand_id
1 'polypeptide(L)'
;GTFWYHSHLGVQYCDGLRGAFIVYDGENGVNDPHRRLYDVDDENTVITLADWYHTDAETVAKLPQPVAPDATLINGKGRFGATPTADLAVVNVEHGKRYRLRLLSISCDVKYTFSVDGHDLSVIEADGVNHKPVTVNSITLLSGQRYSAILDANQTVGNYWIRGAPSSSRYTGFANGINSAILRY
;
A
#
# COMPACT_ATOMS: atom_id res chain seq x y z
N GLY A 1 3.59 -15.81 -3.79
CA GLY A 1 2.77 -14.89 -2.99
C GLY A 1 3.48 -13.57 -2.75
N THR A 2 2.84 -12.71 -1.96
CA THR A 2 3.28 -11.36 -1.62
C THR A 2 3.93 -11.34 -0.24
N PHE A 3 5.21 -11.02 -0.18
CA PHE A 3 6.00 -10.94 1.05
C PHE A 3 6.76 -9.62 1.10
N TRP A 4 7.51 -9.41 2.17
CA TRP A 4 8.37 -8.26 2.37
C TRP A 4 9.53 -8.68 3.27
N TYR A 5 10.64 -7.97 3.18
CA TYR A 5 11.78 -8.11 4.08
C TYR A 5 11.88 -6.85 4.94
N HIS A 6 12.44 -6.99 6.14
CA HIS A 6 12.73 -5.87 7.02
C HIS A 6 13.82 -6.23 8.02
N SER A 7 14.46 -5.22 8.59
CA SER A 7 15.35 -5.42 9.73
C SER A 7 14.58 -5.97 10.93
N HIS A 8 15.18 -6.94 11.62
CA HIS A 8 14.65 -7.49 12.87
C HIS A 8 15.55 -7.13 14.07
N LEU A 9 16.37 -6.08 13.94
CA LEU A 9 17.18 -5.52 15.01
C LEU A 9 16.49 -4.27 15.59
N GLY A 10 15.91 -4.39 16.78
CA GLY A 10 15.22 -3.30 17.45
C GLY A 10 14.14 -2.66 16.57
N VAL A 11 14.19 -1.34 16.43
CA VAL A 11 13.25 -0.52 15.65
C VAL A 11 13.81 -0.06 14.30
N GLN A 12 14.93 -0.63 13.85
CA GLN A 12 15.66 -0.16 12.67
C GLN A 12 14.83 -0.17 11.38
N TYR A 13 13.86 -1.07 11.24
CA TYR A 13 13.03 -1.09 10.04
C TYR A 13 12.09 0.13 9.93
N CYS A 14 11.82 0.82 11.04
CA CYS A 14 11.07 2.07 11.05
C CYS A 14 11.83 3.21 10.40
N ASP A 15 13.16 3.19 10.49
CA ASP A 15 14.05 4.13 9.79
C ASP A 15 14.22 3.79 8.29
N GLY A 16 13.53 2.76 7.79
CA GLY A 16 13.39 2.50 6.35
C GLY A 16 14.07 1.24 5.83
N LEU A 17 14.72 0.42 6.67
CA LEU A 17 15.27 -0.87 6.24
C LEU A 17 14.15 -1.93 6.13
N ARG A 18 13.30 -1.76 5.11
CA ARG A 18 12.12 -2.56 4.78
C ARG A 18 11.79 -2.45 3.29
N GLY A 19 11.24 -3.50 2.68
CA GLY A 19 10.88 -3.48 1.26
C GLY A 19 10.06 -4.68 0.81
N ALA A 20 9.37 -4.56 -0.32
CA ALA A 20 8.57 -5.64 -0.88
C ALA A 20 9.43 -6.80 -1.39
N PHE A 21 8.91 -8.02 -1.28
CA PHE A 21 9.52 -9.25 -1.77
C PHE A 21 8.43 -10.13 -2.41
N ILE A 22 8.37 -10.15 -3.74
CA ILE A 22 7.32 -10.86 -4.46
C ILE A 22 7.87 -12.17 -5.01
N VAL A 23 7.16 -13.27 -4.75
CA VAL A 23 7.46 -14.59 -5.31
C VAL A 23 6.34 -14.96 -6.28
N TYR A 24 6.61 -14.93 -7.58
CA TYR A 24 5.66 -15.35 -8.61
C TYR A 24 5.53 -16.88 -8.64
N ASP A 25 4.36 -17.38 -9.02
CA ASP A 25 4.09 -18.82 -9.12
C ASP A 25 4.37 -19.34 -10.54
N GLY A 26 5.55 -19.92 -10.71
CA GLY A 26 6.09 -20.26 -12.02
C GLY A 26 6.58 -19.04 -12.80
N GLU A 27 7.21 -19.29 -13.95
CA GLU A 27 7.67 -18.23 -14.84
C GLU A 27 6.47 -17.41 -15.34
N ASN A 28 6.53 -16.09 -15.17
CA ASN A 28 5.45 -15.16 -15.52
C ASN A 28 4.08 -15.49 -14.89
N GLY A 29 4.07 -16.14 -13.73
CA GLY A 29 2.84 -16.47 -13.01
C GLY A 29 2.00 -17.57 -13.66
N VAL A 30 2.59 -18.40 -14.54
CA VAL A 30 1.86 -19.42 -15.31
C VAL A 30 1.14 -20.46 -14.43
N ASN A 31 1.64 -20.71 -13.23
CA ASN A 31 1.05 -21.67 -12.29
C ASN A 31 0.06 -21.02 -11.32
N ASP A 32 -0.09 -19.69 -11.36
CA ASP A 32 -0.99 -18.99 -10.45
C ASP A 32 -2.46 -19.43 -10.68
N PRO A 33 -3.15 -19.99 -9.67
CA PRO A 33 -4.55 -20.40 -9.80
C PRO A 33 -5.49 -19.23 -10.15
N HIS A 34 -5.06 -17.98 -9.91
CA HIS A 34 -5.80 -16.77 -10.23
C HIS A 34 -5.35 -16.10 -11.52
N ARG A 35 -4.43 -16.69 -12.30
CA ARG A 35 -3.82 -16.06 -13.50
C ARG A 35 -4.81 -15.48 -14.49
N ARG A 36 -6.00 -16.07 -14.62
CA ARG A 36 -7.07 -15.64 -15.55
C ARG A 36 -7.87 -14.42 -15.08
N LEU A 37 -7.71 -14.02 -13.82
CA LEU A 37 -8.45 -12.90 -13.22
C LEU A 37 -7.82 -11.54 -13.52
N TYR A 38 -6.59 -11.50 -14.01
CA TYR A 38 -5.86 -10.26 -14.28
C TYR A 38 -5.05 -10.33 -15.58
N ASP A 39 -4.73 -9.17 -16.10
CA ASP A 39 -3.96 -8.98 -17.32
C ASP A 39 -2.51 -8.56 -16.99
N VAL A 40 -2.33 -7.77 -15.92
CA VAL A 40 -1.02 -7.21 -15.49
C VAL A 40 -0.72 -7.54 -14.03
N ASP A 41 0.50 -8.03 -13.78
CA ASP A 41 1.09 -8.30 -12.46
C ASP A 41 2.61 -8.19 -12.59
N ASP A 42 3.17 -7.04 -12.19
CA ASP A 42 4.59 -6.71 -12.32
C ASP A 42 5.01 -5.72 -11.22
N GLU A 43 6.23 -5.17 -11.30
CA GLU A 43 6.74 -4.21 -10.31
C GLU A 43 5.86 -2.95 -10.14
N ASN A 44 5.09 -2.57 -11.16
CA ASN A 44 4.24 -1.38 -11.14
C ASN A 44 2.88 -1.63 -10.45
N THR A 45 2.55 -2.89 -10.16
CA THR A 45 1.32 -3.24 -9.41
C THR A 45 1.56 -3.42 -7.91
N VAL A 46 2.80 -3.26 -7.45
CA VAL A 46 3.16 -3.31 -6.03
C VAL A 46 2.80 -1.98 -5.35
N ILE A 47 2.09 -2.06 -4.23
CA ILE A 47 1.69 -0.91 -3.41
C ILE A 47 2.13 -1.16 -1.96
N THR A 48 3.09 -0.37 -1.50
CA THR A 48 3.55 -0.37 -0.10
C THR A 48 2.92 0.78 0.67
N LEU A 49 2.51 0.53 1.91
CA LEU A 49 2.02 1.50 2.88
C LEU A 49 2.97 1.54 4.08
N ALA A 50 3.53 2.72 4.35
CA ALA A 50 4.51 2.91 5.43
C ALA A 50 4.16 4.14 6.28
N ASP A 51 4.28 3.99 7.59
CA ASP A 51 4.35 5.10 8.54
C ASP A 51 5.74 5.73 8.51
N TRP A 52 5.79 7.06 8.48
CA TRP A 52 7.04 7.81 8.41
C TRP A 52 7.14 8.83 9.53
N TYR A 53 8.33 8.88 10.13
CA TYR A 53 8.66 9.72 11.26
C TYR A 53 9.79 10.67 10.85
N HIS A 54 9.71 11.93 11.29
CA HIS A 54 10.80 12.89 11.07
C HIS A 54 11.92 12.79 12.11
N THR A 55 11.67 12.06 13.20
CA THR A 55 12.65 11.76 14.26
C THR A 55 13.07 10.30 14.12
N ASP A 56 14.35 10.00 14.40
CA ASP A 56 14.87 8.64 14.36
C ASP A 56 14.11 7.69 15.29
N ALA A 57 13.95 6.45 14.84
CA ALA A 57 13.12 5.47 15.53
C ALA A 57 13.63 5.13 16.93
N GLU A 58 14.95 5.13 17.16
CA GLU A 58 15.51 4.91 18.49
C GLU A 58 15.11 5.99 19.50
N THR A 59 15.11 7.25 19.08
CA THR A 59 14.65 8.36 19.92
C THR A 59 13.16 8.26 20.17
N VAL A 60 12.37 7.96 19.14
CA VAL A 60 10.91 7.75 19.28
C VAL A 60 10.60 6.61 20.24
N ALA A 61 11.31 5.48 20.15
CA ALA A 61 11.10 4.31 21.00
C ALA A 61 11.45 4.53 22.49
N LYS A 62 12.25 5.56 22.81
CA LYS A 62 12.61 5.92 24.18
C LYS A 62 11.61 6.90 24.82
N LEU A 63 10.64 7.41 24.07
CA LEU A 63 9.63 8.34 24.59
C LEU A 63 8.58 7.58 25.43
N PRO A 64 8.06 8.22 26.49
CA PRO A 64 7.11 7.58 27.41
C PRO A 64 5.70 7.40 26.79
N GLN A 65 5.43 8.00 25.64
CA GLN A 65 4.15 7.93 24.94
C GLN A 65 4.38 7.64 23.46
N PRO A 66 3.53 6.82 22.82
CA PRO A 66 3.60 6.58 21.38
C PRO A 66 3.51 7.89 20.60
N VAL A 67 4.39 8.06 19.61
CA VAL A 67 4.36 9.20 18.70
C VAL A 67 3.58 8.79 17.45
N ALA A 68 2.66 9.63 17.03
CA ALA A 68 1.96 9.42 15.76
C ALA A 68 2.89 9.74 14.58
N PRO A 69 2.84 8.96 13.48
CA PRO A 69 3.68 9.23 12.31
C PRO A 69 3.34 10.60 11.69
N ASP A 70 4.35 11.27 11.18
CA ASP A 70 4.24 12.57 10.51
C ASP A 70 3.58 12.44 9.13
N ALA A 71 3.79 11.32 8.45
CA ALA A 71 3.21 11.04 7.14
C ALA A 71 2.92 9.55 6.92
N THR A 72 1.97 9.30 6.03
CA THR A 72 1.86 8.01 5.33
C THR A 72 2.59 8.11 4.00
N LEU A 73 3.45 7.13 3.74
CA LEU A 73 4.06 6.94 2.43
C LEU A 73 3.34 5.81 1.69
N ILE A 74 2.92 6.10 0.47
CA ILE A 74 2.47 5.10 -0.50
C ILE A 74 3.56 4.99 -1.56
N ASN A 75 4.14 3.80 -1.74
CA ASN A 75 5.29 3.59 -2.63
C ASN A 75 6.45 4.59 -2.38
N GLY A 76 6.75 4.83 -1.10
CA GLY A 76 7.87 5.68 -0.68
C GLY A 76 7.64 7.19 -0.83
N LYS A 77 6.46 7.62 -1.29
CA LYS A 77 6.10 9.05 -1.43
C LYS A 77 4.90 9.40 -0.58
N GLY A 78 4.88 10.62 -0.04
CA GLY A 78 3.80 11.10 0.80
C GLY A 78 4.00 12.55 1.20
N ARG A 79 2.99 13.09 1.88
CA ARG A 79 2.92 14.50 2.28
C ARG A 79 2.60 14.61 3.77
N PHE A 80 3.04 15.72 4.37
CA PHE A 80 2.69 16.12 5.73
C PHE A 80 2.40 17.63 5.78
N GLY A 81 1.67 18.09 6.80
CA GLY A 81 1.43 19.52 7.01
C GLY A 81 0.34 20.13 6.12
N ALA A 82 0.14 21.45 6.29
CA ALA A 82 -0.96 22.19 5.66
C ALA A 82 -0.66 22.67 4.23
N THR A 83 0.61 22.87 3.87
CA THR A 83 1.03 23.34 2.53
C THR A 83 2.12 22.45 1.94
N PRO A 84 1.87 21.14 1.77
CA PRO A 84 2.88 20.21 1.28
C PRO A 84 3.19 20.42 -0.22
N THR A 85 4.46 20.29 -0.58
CA THR A 85 4.94 20.36 -1.97
C THR A 85 5.52 19.04 -2.49
N ALA A 86 5.70 18.04 -1.63
CA ALA A 86 6.27 16.74 -2.02
C ALA A 86 5.42 16.03 -3.08
N ASP A 87 6.09 15.27 -3.94
CA ASP A 87 5.42 14.45 -4.95
C ASP A 87 4.57 13.35 -4.33
N LEU A 88 3.55 12.92 -5.08
CA LEU A 88 2.77 11.72 -4.76
C LEU A 88 3.20 10.56 -5.64
N ALA A 89 3.02 9.34 -5.14
CA ALA A 89 3.13 8.16 -5.97
C ALA A 89 2.04 8.15 -7.04
N VAL A 90 2.38 7.62 -8.21
CA VAL A 90 1.46 7.44 -9.34
C VAL A 90 1.49 5.97 -9.73
N VAL A 91 0.31 5.34 -9.76
CA VAL A 91 0.10 4.00 -10.30
C VAL A 91 -0.63 4.17 -11.62
N ASN A 92 0.01 3.75 -12.72
CA ASN A 92 -0.58 3.89 -14.05
C ASN A 92 -1.37 2.63 -14.40
N VAL A 93 -2.53 2.82 -15.03
CA VAL A 93 -3.39 1.76 -15.55
C VAL A 93 -3.87 2.13 -16.94
N GLU A 94 -4.28 1.15 -17.72
CA GLU A 94 -4.91 1.34 -19.02
C GLU A 94 -6.38 0.93 -18.90
N HIS A 95 -7.26 1.76 -19.45
CA HIS A 95 -8.69 1.47 -19.45
C HIS A 95 -9.00 0.08 -20.05
N GLY A 96 -9.78 -0.72 -19.33
CA GLY A 96 -10.21 -2.07 -19.73
C GLY A 96 -9.24 -3.19 -19.37
N LYS A 97 -8.08 -2.90 -18.78
CA LYS A 97 -7.18 -3.92 -18.21
C LYS A 97 -7.47 -4.17 -16.73
N ARG A 98 -7.18 -5.39 -16.28
CA ARG A 98 -7.27 -5.80 -14.87
C ARG A 98 -5.88 -5.97 -14.28
N TYR A 99 -5.65 -5.40 -13.12
CA TYR A 99 -4.36 -5.35 -12.44
C TYR A 99 -4.41 -6.13 -11.15
N ARG A 100 -3.45 -7.03 -10.92
CA ARG A 100 -3.24 -7.62 -9.58
C ARG A 100 -2.43 -6.66 -8.74
N LEU A 101 -3.11 -5.82 -7.96
CA LEU A 101 -2.44 -4.96 -6.98
C LEU A 101 -1.96 -5.81 -5.80
N ARG A 102 -0.67 -5.68 -5.48
CA ARG A 102 -0.03 -6.35 -4.34
C ARG A 102 0.17 -5.34 -3.23
N LEU A 103 -0.75 -5.32 -2.28
CA LEU A 103 -0.76 -4.41 -1.14
C LEU A 103 0.12 -4.96 -0.02
N LEU A 104 1.01 -4.13 0.54
CA LEU A 104 1.85 -4.47 1.67
C LEU A 104 1.82 -3.37 2.72
N SER A 105 1.41 -3.69 3.93
CA SER A 105 1.67 -2.84 5.09
C SER A 105 3.07 -3.12 5.59
N ILE A 106 4.01 -2.25 5.24
CA ILE A 106 5.37 -2.28 5.78
C ILE A 106 5.48 -1.40 7.04
N SER A 107 4.34 -1.12 7.66
CA SER A 107 4.14 -0.24 8.83
C SER A 107 4.89 -0.74 10.07
N CYS A 108 5.35 0.18 10.91
CA CYS A 108 5.91 -0.12 12.23
C CYS A 108 4.86 -0.24 13.33
N ASP A 109 3.79 0.52 13.24
CA ASP A 109 2.80 0.61 14.32
C ASP A 109 1.38 0.68 13.76
N VAL A 110 1.11 1.64 12.88
CA VAL A 110 -0.27 1.97 12.50
C VAL A 110 -0.85 0.94 11.54
N LYS A 111 -2.16 0.73 11.62
CA LYS A 111 -2.92 0.04 10.58
C LYS A 111 -3.40 1.03 9.52
N TYR A 112 -3.60 0.54 8.31
CA TYR A 112 -4.10 1.33 7.20
C TYR A 112 -5.45 0.82 6.72
N THR A 113 -6.37 1.74 6.39
CA THR A 113 -7.54 1.44 5.55
C THR A 113 -7.24 1.93 4.14
N PHE A 114 -7.03 0.98 3.24
CA PHE A 114 -6.73 1.19 1.82
C PHE A 114 -8.01 1.19 0.99
N SER A 115 -8.12 2.12 0.03
CA SER A 115 -9.16 2.14 -0.99
C SER A 115 -8.70 2.91 -2.23
N VAL A 116 -9.42 2.76 -3.34
CA VAL A 116 -9.20 3.53 -4.56
C VAL A 116 -10.53 4.13 -4.99
N ASP A 117 -10.59 5.46 -5.15
CA ASP A 117 -11.83 6.15 -5.47
C ASP A 117 -12.46 5.59 -6.75
N GLY A 118 -13.74 5.23 -6.69
CA GLY A 118 -14.50 4.71 -7.83
C GLY A 118 -14.18 3.28 -8.24
N HIS A 119 -13.35 2.54 -7.49
CA HIS A 119 -12.96 1.17 -7.83
C HIS A 119 -13.25 0.20 -6.69
N ASP A 120 -13.87 -0.92 -7.03
CA ASP A 120 -13.92 -2.10 -6.16
C ASP A 120 -12.63 -2.93 -6.29
N LEU A 121 -12.34 -3.71 -5.26
CA LEU A 121 -11.13 -4.53 -5.13
C LEU A 121 -11.55 -5.99 -4.89
N SER A 122 -11.29 -6.89 -5.84
CA SER A 122 -11.51 -8.32 -5.65
C SER A 122 -10.28 -8.97 -5.01
N VAL A 123 -10.31 -9.16 -3.69
CA VAL A 123 -9.21 -9.75 -2.91
C VAL A 123 -9.11 -11.25 -3.18
N ILE A 124 -7.91 -11.73 -3.51
CA ILE A 124 -7.64 -13.13 -3.91
C ILE A 124 -6.54 -13.80 -3.09
N GLU A 125 -5.76 -13.03 -2.33
CA GLU A 125 -4.64 -13.53 -1.54
C GLU A 125 -4.55 -12.75 -0.25
N ALA A 126 -4.29 -13.44 0.87
CA ALA A 126 -3.98 -12.85 2.16
C ALA A 126 -2.68 -13.46 2.69
N ASP A 127 -1.70 -12.63 3.02
CA ASP A 127 -0.41 -13.02 3.62
C ASP A 127 0.36 -14.15 2.90
N GLY A 128 0.26 -14.22 1.56
CA GLY A 128 0.92 -15.26 0.77
C GLY A 128 0.03 -16.49 0.48
N VAL A 129 -1.21 -16.51 0.99
CA VAL A 129 -2.15 -17.62 0.87
C VAL A 129 -3.31 -17.24 -0.05
N ASN A 130 -3.47 -18.01 -1.12
CA ASN A 130 -4.59 -17.85 -2.06
C ASN A 130 -5.93 -18.22 -1.40
N HIS A 131 -6.99 -17.50 -1.75
CA HIS A 131 -8.35 -17.80 -1.33
C HIS A 131 -9.36 -17.48 -2.44
N LYS A 132 -10.62 -17.87 -2.22
CA LYS A 132 -11.70 -17.52 -3.17
C LYS A 132 -11.87 -16.00 -3.23
N PRO A 133 -12.08 -15.40 -4.42
CA PRO A 133 -12.22 -13.94 -4.55
C PRO A 133 -13.32 -13.38 -3.66
N VAL A 134 -13.05 -12.27 -2.97
CA VAL A 134 -14.02 -11.48 -2.21
C VAL A 134 -13.90 -10.02 -2.62
N THR A 135 -14.98 -9.45 -3.15
CA THR A 135 -15.00 -8.05 -3.59
C THR A 135 -15.36 -7.12 -2.44
N VAL A 136 -14.54 -6.09 -2.25
CA VAL A 136 -14.69 -5.06 -1.22
C VAL A 136 -14.36 -3.69 -1.80
N ASN A 137 -14.82 -2.64 -1.15
CA ASN A 137 -14.50 -1.25 -1.50
C ASN A 137 -13.30 -0.69 -0.71
N SER A 138 -12.91 -1.37 0.38
CA SER A 138 -11.73 -1.03 1.17
C SER A 138 -11.14 -2.26 1.86
N ILE A 139 -9.84 -2.20 2.15
CA ILE A 139 -9.09 -3.26 2.81
C ILE A 139 -8.38 -2.64 4.02
N THR A 140 -8.56 -3.21 5.21
CA THR A 140 -7.77 -2.81 6.38
C THR A 140 -6.57 -3.73 6.53
N LEU A 141 -5.36 -3.17 6.56
CA LEU A 141 -4.09 -3.89 6.74
C LEU A 141 -3.47 -3.50 8.09
N LEU A 142 -3.20 -4.49 8.93
CA LEU A 142 -2.35 -4.33 10.12
C LEU A 142 -0.87 -4.31 9.71
N SER A 143 0.03 -3.99 10.65
CA SER A 143 1.48 -4.07 10.42
C SER A 143 1.89 -5.46 9.91
N GLY A 144 2.62 -5.48 8.80
CA GLY A 144 3.15 -6.70 8.18
C GLY A 144 2.18 -7.51 7.35
N GLN A 145 0.90 -7.14 7.27
CA GLN A 145 -0.07 -7.84 6.44
C GLN A 145 0.06 -7.49 4.96
N ARG A 146 -0.29 -8.46 4.11
CA ARG A 146 -0.32 -8.32 2.66
C ARG A 146 -1.63 -8.83 2.11
N TYR A 147 -2.10 -8.17 1.06
CA TYR A 147 -3.24 -8.63 0.27
C TYR A 147 -2.91 -8.49 -1.20
N SER A 148 -3.29 -9.48 -2.02
CA SER A 148 -3.44 -9.24 -3.46
C SER A 148 -4.91 -9.01 -3.78
N ALA A 149 -5.19 -7.93 -4.51
CA ALA A 149 -6.53 -7.60 -4.98
C ALA A 149 -6.51 -7.25 -6.46
N ILE A 150 -7.53 -7.72 -7.18
CA ILE A 150 -7.72 -7.34 -8.57
C ILE A 150 -8.45 -6.00 -8.61
N LEU A 151 -7.86 -5.04 -9.32
CA LEU A 151 -8.49 -3.79 -9.71
C LEU A 151 -8.82 -3.88 -11.20
N ASP A 152 -10.09 -3.65 -11.54
CA ASP A 152 -10.54 -3.51 -12.92
C ASP A 152 -10.52 -2.02 -13.31
N ALA A 153 -9.71 -1.65 -14.30
CA ALA A 153 -9.59 -0.27 -14.76
C ALA A 153 -10.76 0.09 -15.70
N ASN A 154 -11.98 0.05 -15.18
CA ASN A 154 -13.22 0.17 -15.94
C ASN A 154 -13.95 1.53 -15.74
N GLN A 155 -13.30 2.48 -15.08
CA GLN A 155 -13.82 3.83 -14.86
C GLN A 155 -13.43 4.77 -16.01
N THR A 156 -14.05 5.95 -16.07
CA THR A 156 -13.70 6.96 -17.10
C THR A 156 -12.22 7.34 -17.01
N VAL A 157 -11.52 7.49 -18.14
CA VAL A 157 -10.12 7.90 -18.17
C VAL A 157 -9.93 9.22 -17.42
N GLY A 158 -9.10 9.19 -16.38
CA GLY A 158 -8.89 10.30 -15.46
C GLY A 158 -7.89 9.95 -14.36
N ASN A 159 -7.86 10.78 -13.32
CA ASN A 159 -7.06 10.52 -12.13
C ASN A 159 -7.99 10.25 -10.94
N TYR A 160 -7.67 9.21 -10.18
CA TYR A 160 -8.43 8.81 -8.99
C TYR A 160 -7.50 8.79 -7.78
N TRP A 161 -8.04 9.10 -6.60
CA TRP A 161 -7.26 9.01 -5.38
C TRP A 161 -7.10 7.56 -4.96
N ILE A 162 -5.85 7.16 -4.73
CA ILE A 162 -5.53 6.01 -3.90
C ILE A 162 -5.44 6.55 -2.47
N ARG A 163 -6.18 5.95 -1.54
CA ARG A 163 -6.28 6.39 -0.14
C ARG A 163 -5.65 5.36 0.78
N GLY A 164 -4.70 5.77 1.61
CA GLY A 164 -4.12 4.95 2.67
C GLY A 164 -4.32 5.62 4.03
N ALA A 165 -5.52 5.50 4.62
CA ALA A 165 -5.84 6.17 5.87
C ALA A 165 -5.21 5.44 7.07
N PRO A 166 -4.28 6.06 7.82
CA PRO A 166 -3.74 5.44 9.03
C PRO A 166 -4.75 5.49 10.19
N SER A 167 -4.67 4.54 11.12
CA SER A 167 -5.45 4.57 12.38
C SER A 167 -5.07 5.73 13.31
N SER A 168 -3.84 6.22 13.20
CA SER A 168 -3.32 7.38 13.93
C SER A 168 -2.26 8.08 13.07
N SER A 169 -2.29 9.41 13.04
CA SER A 169 -1.25 10.23 12.41
C SER A 169 -1.31 11.63 12.98
N ARG A 170 -0.18 12.35 12.92
CA ARG A 170 -0.12 13.77 13.25
C ARG A 170 -1.05 14.62 12.37
N TYR A 171 -1.29 14.20 11.12
CA TYR A 171 -2.20 14.85 10.19
C TYR A 171 -3.24 13.84 9.68
N THR A 172 -4.52 14.11 9.96
CA THR A 172 -5.63 13.20 9.65
C THR A 172 -6.43 13.65 8.44
N GLY A 173 -7.14 12.70 7.81
CA GLY A 173 -7.91 12.94 6.60
C GLY A 173 -7.03 12.95 5.34
N PHE A 174 -7.45 13.70 4.32
CA PHE A 174 -6.83 13.69 2.98
C PHE A 174 -6.61 15.11 2.40
N ALA A 175 -6.77 16.15 3.23
CA ALA A 175 -6.58 17.52 2.79
C ALA A 175 -5.15 17.70 2.22
N ASN A 176 -5.04 18.44 1.11
CA ASN A 176 -3.77 18.70 0.42
C ASN A 176 -3.02 17.44 -0.08
N GLY A 177 -3.71 16.31 -0.18
CA GLY A 177 -3.14 15.05 -0.68
C GLY A 177 -2.26 14.31 0.33
N ILE A 178 -2.39 14.58 1.64
CA ILE A 178 -1.83 13.67 2.66
C ILE A 178 -2.54 12.31 2.57
N ASN A 179 -1.86 11.25 3.02
CA ASN A 179 -2.43 9.89 3.07
C ASN A 179 -2.94 9.38 1.70
N SER A 180 -2.38 9.91 0.60
CA SER A 180 -2.91 9.74 -0.75
C SER A 180 -1.82 9.44 -1.78
N ALA A 181 -2.21 8.75 -2.85
CA ALA A 181 -1.47 8.59 -4.10
C ALA A 181 -2.44 8.71 -5.28
N ILE A 182 -1.94 8.64 -6.50
CA ILE A 182 -2.74 8.85 -7.71
C ILE A 182 -2.81 7.54 -8.49
N LEU A 183 -4.02 7.06 -8.79
CA LEU A 183 -4.25 6.12 -9.87
C LEU A 183 -4.50 6.93 -11.15
N ARG A 184 -3.72 6.68 -12.21
CA ARG A 184 -3.79 7.41 -13.47
C ARG A 184 -4.08 6.45 -14.62
N TYR A 185 -5.17 6.73 -15.33
CA TYR A 185 -5.51 6.08 -16.59
C TYR A 185 -4.71 6.65 -17.76
#